data_AF-A0A9P3UXY5-F1
#
_entry.id   AF-A0A9P3UXY5-F1
#
_cell.length_a   1.000
_cell.length_b   1.000
_cell.length_c   1.000
_cell.angle_alpha   90.00
_cell.angle_beta   90.00
_cell.angle_gamma   90.00
#
_symmetry.space_group_name_H-M   'P 1'
#
loop_
_entity.id
_entity.type
_entity.pdbx_description
1 polymer ?
#
loop_
_entity_poly.entity_id
_entity_poly.type
_entity_poly.pdbx_seq_one_letter_code
_entity_poly.pdbx_strand_id
1 'polypeptide(L)' 'MRVAIPVFPRFTALDAIGPYEVLQRIPSVDVVFVGHERGEVRTENNMLGVRLRRHLRRGRHARRGGGSRGHRDPRTHRR' A
#
# COMPACT_ATOMS: atom_id res chain seq x y z
N MET A 1 -1.02 10.91 19.13
CA MET A 1 -0.18 10.66 17.94
C MET A 1 -1.04 10.00 16.87
N ARG A 2 -0.88 10.35 15.58
CA ARG A 2 -1.63 9.69 14.49
C ARG A 2 -0.69 8.77 13.70
N VAL A 3 -1.11 7.53 13.47
CA VAL A 3 -0.36 6.53 12.68
C VAL A 3 -1.17 6.20 11.43
N ALA A 4 -0.52 6.28 10.27
CA ALA A 4 -1.14 5.96 8.99
C ALA A 4 -0.73 4.56 8.54
N ILE A 5 -1.72 3.70 8.26
CA ILE A 5 -1.50 2.39 7.64
C ILE A 5 -1.88 2.50 6.16
N PRO A 6 -0.90 2.48 5.23
CA PRO A 6 -1.19 2.54 3.81
C PRO A 6 -1.80 1.21 3.33
N VAL A 7 -2.90 1.30 2.59
CA VAL A 7 -3.50 0.18 1.87
C VAL A 7 -3.59 0.50 0.39
N PHE A 8 -3.39 -0.52 -0.43
CA PHE A 8 -3.38 -0.46 -1.88
C PHE A 8 -4.07 -1.71 -2.44
N PRO A 9 -4.57 -1.69 -3.69
CA PRO A 9 -5.22 -2.86 -4.28
C PRO A 9 -4.34 -4.11 -4.17
N ARG A 10 -4.95 -5.23 -3.79
CA ARG A 10 -4.25 -6.52 -3.60
C ARG A 10 -3.22 -6.50 -2.47
N PHE A 11 -3.47 -5.75 -1.41
CA PHE A 11 -2.71 -5.87 -0.17
C PHE A 11 -3.03 -7.19 0.55
N THR A 12 -2.08 -7.65 1.35
CA THR A 12 -2.21 -8.76 2.30
C THR A 12 -2.98 -8.29 3.53
N ALA A 13 -4.04 -9.01 3.91
CA ALA A 13 -4.88 -8.61 5.04
C ALA A 13 -4.09 -8.42 6.34
N LEU A 14 -3.18 -9.36 6.62
CA LEU A 14 -2.41 -9.41 7.85
C LEU A 14 -1.44 -8.22 7.99
N ASP A 15 -0.88 -7.72 6.89
CA ASP A 15 0.07 -6.60 6.95
C ASP A 15 -0.62 -5.27 7.32
N ALA A 16 -1.90 -5.13 7.01
CA ALA A 16 -2.70 -3.97 7.42
C ALA A 16 -3.31 -4.16 8.83
N ILE A 17 -3.87 -5.35 9.10
CA ILE A 17 -4.61 -5.62 10.34
C ILE A 17 -3.68 -5.95 11.51
N GLY A 18 -2.55 -6.60 11.28
CA GLY A 18 -1.58 -6.95 12.31
C GLY A 18 -1.09 -5.72 13.11
N PRO A 19 -0.55 -4.68 12.45
CA PRO A 19 -0.18 -3.45 13.13
C PRO A 19 -1.37 -2.71 13.74
N TYR A 20 -2.54 -2.73 13.08
CA TYR A 20 -3.75 -2.10 13.61
C TYR A 20 -4.15 -2.69 14.97
N GLU A 21 -4.19 -4.01 15.11
CA GLU A 21 -4.61 -4.69 16.34
C GLU A 21 -3.76 -4.35 17.57
N VAL A 22 -2.47 -4.12 17.34
CA VAL A 22 -1.54 -3.71 18.40
C VAL A 22 -1.70 -2.23 18.71
N LEU A 23 -1.70 -1.38 17.67
CA LEU A 23 -1.69 0.07 17.82
C LEU A 23 -3.00 0.64 18.35
N GLN A 24 -4.15 0.04 18.01
CA GLN A 24 -5.46 0.50 18.46
C GLN A 24 -5.67 0.36 19.97
N ARG A 25 -4.85 -0.46 20.65
CA ARG A 25 -4.90 -0.65 22.11
C ARG A 25 -4.17 0.45 22.89
N ILE A 26 -3.45 1.33 22.21
CA ILE A 26 -2.68 2.41 22.83
C ILE A 26 -3.55 3.67 22.89
N PRO A 27 -3.97 4.17 24.06
CA PRO A 27 -4.93 5.28 24.18
C PRO A 27 -4.52 6.58 23.51
N SER A 28 -3.20 6.80 23.36
CA SER A 28 -2.64 8.01 22.74
C SER A 28 -2.47 7.89 21.21
N VAL A 29 -2.84 6.75 20.61
CA VAL A 29 -2.65 6.47 19.18
C VAL A 29 -3.98 6.48 18.42
N ASP A 30 -4.04 7.30 17.38
CA ASP A 30 -5.14 7.33 16.41
C ASP A 30 -4.66 6.66 15.11
N VAL A 31 -5.18 5.47 14.81
CA VAL A 31 -4.81 4.71 13.60
C VAL A 31 -5.75 5.06 12.45
N VAL A 32 -5.19 5.43 11.30
CA VAL A 32 -5.98 5.73 10.09
C VAL A 32 -5.50 4.90 8.91
N PHE A 33 -6.43 4.26 8.22
CA PHE A 33 -6.16 3.65 6.91
C PHE A 33 -6.13 4.74 5.84
N VAL A 34 -5.09 4.73 5.01
CA VAL A 34 -4.88 5.70 3.93
C VAL A 34 -4.61 4.98 2.61
N GLY A 35 -5.12 5.53 1.52
CA GLY A 35 -4.90 4.99 0.18
C GLY A 35 -4.98 6.07 -0.88
N HIS A 36 -4.91 5.67 -2.15
CA HIS A 36 -4.89 6.61 -3.28
C HIS A 36 -6.19 7.42 -3.39
N GLU A 37 -7.33 6.73 -3.31
CA GLU A 37 -8.66 7.32 -3.40
C GLU A 37 -9.51 6.94 -2.19
N ARG A 38 -10.57 7.71 -1.92
CA ARG A 38 -11.56 7.31 -0.91
C ARG A 38 -12.38 6.14 -1.45
N GLY A 39 -12.70 5.18 -0.60
CA GLY A 39 -13.47 4.00 -1.02
C GLY A 39 -13.07 2.74 -0.27
N GLU A 40 -13.58 1.60 -0.74
CA GLU A 40 -13.15 0.29 -0.27
C GLU A 40 -11.91 -0.15 -1.05
N VAL A 41 -10.88 -0.62 -0.34
CA VAL A 41 -9.74 -1.33 -0.94
C VAL A 41 -9.80 -2.78 -0.51
N ARG A 42 -9.74 -3.69 -1.48
CA ARG A 42 -9.84 -5.13 -1.24
C ARG A 42 -8.48 -5.82 -1.16
N THR A 43 -8.44 -6.86 -0.34
CA THR A 43 -7.30 -7.76 -0.21
C THR A 43 -7.09 -8.56 -1.48
N GLU A 44 -5.90 -9.15 -1.64
CA GLU A 44 -5.55 -9.91 -2.85
C GLU A 44 -6.51 -11.06 -3.19
N ASN A 45 -7.12 -11.67 -2.18
CA ASN A 45 -8.08 -12.77 -2.31
C ASN A 45 -9.55 -12.29 -2.31
N ASN A 46 -9.80 -10.97 -2.30
CA ASN A 46 -11.12 -10.34 -2.26
C ASN A 46 -12.00 -10.70 -1.05
N MET A 47 -11.48 -11.39 -0.03
CA MET A 47 -12.27 -11.79 1.14
C MET A 47 -12.52 -10.64 2.12
N LEU A 48 -11.67 -9.61 2.12
CA LEU A 48 -11.76 -8.49 3.05
C LEU A 48 -11.65 -7.16 2.30
N GLY A 49 -12.41 -6.18 2.78
CA GLY A 49 -12.41 -4.80 2.29
C GLY A 49 -12.16 -3.81 3.43
N VAL A 50 -11.23 -2.89 3.22
CA VAL A 50 -10.94 -1.79 4.16
C VAL A 50 -11.50 -0.49 3.62
N ARG A 51 -12.34 0.20 4.42
CA ARG A 51 -12.96 1.46 4.03
C ARG A 51 -12.06 2.65 4.37
N LEU A 52 -11.58 3.33 3.34
CA LEU A 52 -10.77 4.54 3.45
C LEU A 52 -11.64 5.76 3.74
N ARG A 53 -11.56 6.27 4.96
CA ARG A 53 -12.18 7.56 5.34
C ARG A 53 -11.35 8.77 4.89
N ARG A 54 -10.03 8.60 4.68
CA ARG A 54 -9.12 9.65 4.23
C ARG A 54 -8.24 9.15 3.09
N HIS A 55 -8.06 9.98 2.06
CA HIS A 55 -7.09 9.72 1.00
C HIS A 55 -5.73 10.29 1.41
N LEU A 56 -4.66 9.64 0.95
CA LEU A 56 -3.30 10.14 1.11
C LEU A 56 -3.13 11.37 0.21
N ARG A 57 -3.05 12.58 0.79
CA ARG A 57 -2.61 13.75 0.01
C ARG A 57 -1.14 13.52 -0.34
N ARG A 58 -0.80 13.54 -1.64
CA ARG A 58 0.58 13.35 -2.09
C ARG A 58 1.51 14.30 -1.31
N GLY A 59 2.37 13.74 -0.46
CA GLY A 59 3.52 14.45 0.08
C GLY A 59 4.56 14.66 -1.03
N ARG A 60 5.30 15.76 -0.99
CA ARG A 60 6.30 16.19 -1.99
C ARG A 60 7.51 15.25 -2.19
N HIS A 61 7.49 14.03 -1.64
CA HIS A 61 8.63 13.12 -1.60
C HIS A 61 8.39 11.70 -2.15
N ALA A 62 7.26 11.44 -2.81
CA ALA A 62 7.09 10.18 -3.56
C ALA A 62 7.89 10.22 -4.88
N ARG A 63 9.22 10.22 -4.79
CA ARG A 63 10.09 9.98 -5.95
C ARG A 63 9.94 8.52 -6.38
N ARG A 64 9.36 8.33 -7.57
CA ARG A 64 9.32 7.07 -8.33
C ARG A 64 10.73 6.47 -8.41
N GLY A 65 10.95 5.32 -7.77
CA GLY A 65 12.05 4.41 -8.10
C GLY A 65 11.68 3.56 -9.31
N GLY A 66 11.64 4.16 -10.49
CA GLY A 66 11.47 3.46 -11.77
C GLY A 66 12.81 3.19 -12.43
N GLY A 67 13.51 2.14 -11.97
CA GLY A 67 14.72 1.64 -12.62
C GLY A 67 14.35 0.58 -13.66
N SER A 68 14.17 1.02 -14.91
CA SER A 68 14.10 0.16 -16.09
C SER A 68 15.37 -0.68 -16.21
N ARG A 69 15.30 -1.97 -15.85
CA ARG A 69 16.33 -2.96 -16.20
C ARG A 69 15.94 -3.62 -17.50
N GLY A 70 16.85 -3.47 -18.47
CA GLY A 70 16.67 -3.79 -19.87
C GLY A 70 16.36 -5.25 -20.14
N HIS A 71 15.38 -5.43 -21.00
CA HIS A 71 15.15 -6.62 -21.80
C HIS A 71 16.38 -6.83 -22.69
N ARG A 72 17.19 -7.86 -22.41
CA ARG A 72 18.20 -8.38 -23.34
C ARG A 72 17.64 -9.62 -24.01
N ASP A 73 17.34 -9.51 -25.29
CA ASP A 73 17.02 -10.64 -26.17
C ASP A 73 18.35 -11.28 -26.63
N PRO A 74 18.62 -12.56 -26.34
CA PRO A 74 19.85 -13.23 -26.72
C PRO A 74 19.65 -13.97 -28.04
N ARG A 75 19.51 -13.28 -29.18
CA ARG A 75 19.45 -13.97 -30.48
C ARG A 75 19.73 -13.09 -31.71
N THR A 76 20.94 -12.54 -31.82
CA THR A 76 21.49 -12.12 -33.12
C THR A 76 23.02 -12.20 -33.13
N HIS A 77 23.55 -13.39 -33.41
CA HIS A 77 24.81 -13.52 -34.12
C HIS A 77 24.59 -14.52 -35.26
N ARG A 78 24.27 -13.96 -36.42
CA ARG A 78 24.36 -14.62 -37.73
C ARG A 78 25.67 -14.14 -38.33
N ARG A 79 26.71 -14.96 -38.27
CA ARG A 79 27.82 -15.02 -39.23
C ARG A 79 28.34 -16.44 -39.24
#